data_AF-A0AAJ3UBY3-F1
#
_entry.id   AF-A0AAJ3UBY3-F1
#
_cell.length_a   1.000
_cell.length_b   1.000
_cell.length_c   1.000
_cell.angle_alpha   90.00
_cell.angle_beta   90.00
_cell.angle_gamma   90.00
#
_symmetry.space_group_name_H-M   'P 1'
#
loop_
_entity.id
_entity.type
_entity.pdbx_description
1 polymer ?
#
loop_
_entity_poly.entity_id
_entity_poly.type
_entity_poly.pdbx_seq_one_letter_code
_entity_poly.pdbx_strand_id
1 'polypeptide(L)'
;HRPLDTRAGTIDVAIPKLRAGTYFPEWLLERRKRAESALITVVADCYLAGVSTRRMDKLVRQLGIDSLSKSQVSRMAQELDEHIEAFRHRPLGEAGPFVFLAADALTM
;
A
#
# COMPACT_ATOMS: atom_id res chain seq x y z
N HIS A 1 22.95 8.51 1.64
CA HIS A 1 22.54 7.23 2.20
C HIS A 1 21.17 7.43 2.83
N ARG A 2 20.16 6.81 2.23
CA ARG A 2 18.76 6.85 2.64
C ARG A 2 18.22 5.43 2.50
N PRO A 3 17.58 4.86 3.53
CA PRO A 3 16.94 3.57 3.41
C PRO A 3 15.74 3.63 2.44
N LEU A 4 15.65 2.64 1.57
CA LEU A 4 14.53 2.39 0.65
C LEU A 4 14.03 0.97 0.89
N ASP A 5 12.76 0.85 1.26
CA ASP A 5 12.10 -0.42 1.50
C ASP A 5 11.59 -0.98 0.16
N THR A 6 12.10 -2.14 -0.24
CA THR A 6 11.77 -2.80 -1.52
C THR A 6 11.22 -4.19 -1.24
N ARG A 7 10.70 -4.87 -2.25
CA ARG A 7 10.29 -6.28 -2.12
C ARG A 7 11.44 -7.24 -1.80
N ALA A 8 12.69 -6.82 -2.02
CA ALA A 8 13.89 -7.60 -1.69
C ALA A 8 14.51 -7.21 -0.33
N GLY A 9 13.85 -6.33 0.42
CA GLY A 9 14.31 -5.81 1.70
C GLY A 9 14.68 -4.34 1.67
N THR A 10 15.12 -3.83 2.82
CA THR A 10 15.58 -2.45 2.94
C THR A 10 16.99 -2.31 2.37
N ILE A 11 17.15 -1.46 1.36
CA ILE A 11 18.44 -1.13 0.74
C ILE A 11 18.85 0.31 1.10
N ASP A 12 20.16 0.56 1.24
CA ASP A 12 20.65 1.92 1.45
C ASP A 12 21.03 2.59 0.12
N VAL A 13 20.29 3.64 -0.22
CA VAL A 13 20.46 4.36 -1.48
C VAL A 13 21.39 5.56 -1.26
N ALA A 14 22.51 5.57 -2.00
CA ALA A 14 23.40 6.71 -2.09
C ALA A 14 22.87 7.70 -3.15
N ILE A 15 22.38 8.87 -2.71
CA ILE A 15 22.02 9.97 -3.62
C ILE A 15 23.26 10.86 -3.78
N PRO A 16 23.83 10.99 -4.99
CA PRO A 16 24.99 11.84 -5.23
C PRO A 16 24.69 13.32 -4.90
N LYS A 17 25.63 13.98 -4.24
CA LYS A 17 25.59 15.43 -3.99
C LYS A 17 26.46 16.15 -5.00
N LEU A 18 25.84 16.95 -5.86
CA LEU A 18 26.55 17.73 -6.88
C LEU A 18 27.22 18.97 -6.27
N ARG A 19 28.35 19.40 -6.85
CA ARG A 19 29.06 20.63 -6.45
C ARG A 19 28.32 21.91 -6.86
N ALA A 20 27.59 21.84 -7.97
CA ALA A 20 26.69 22.87 -8.47
C ALA A 20 25.41 22.21 -8.98
N GLY A 21 24.26 22.86 -8.78
CA GLY A 21 22.95 22.30 -9.11
C GLY A 21 22.42 21.30 -8.07
N THR A 22 21.29 20.68 -8.40
CA THR A 22 20.62 19.68 -7.54
C THR A 22 20.35 18.41 -8.34
N TYR A 23 20.47 17.25 -7.69
CA TYR A 23 20.14 15.95 -8.27
C TYR A 23 19.19 15.22 -7.35
N PHE A 24 18.05 14.80 -7.90
CA PHE A 24 17.10 13.92 -7.22
C PHE A 24 16.56 12.94 -8.26
N PRO A 25 16.76 11.62 -8.09
CA PRO A 25 16.35 10.63 -9.06
C PRO A 25 14.84 10.38 -8.97
N GLU A 26 14.02 11.24 -9.58
CA GLU A 26 12.54 11.15 -9.55
C GLU A 26 12.01 9.85 -10.16
N TRP A 27 12.76 9.25 -11.09
CA TRP A 27 12.44 7.96 -11.69
C TRP A 27 12.56 6.78 -10.71
N LEU A 28 13.30 6.94 -9.61
CA LEU A 28 13.55 5.89 -8.61
C LEU A 28 12.89 6.22 -7.27
N LEU A 29 12.90 7.50 -6.87
CA LEU A 29 12.51 7.96 -5.55
C LEU A 29 11.40 9.00 -5.65
N GLU A 30 10.38 8.82 -4.83
CA GLU A 30 9.39 9.85 -4.58
C GLU A 30 9.74 10.65 -3.31
N ARG A 31 9.47 11.95 -3.34
CA ARG A 31 9.71 12.81 -2.18
C ARG A 31 8.86 12.33 -1.00
N ARG A 32 9.48 12.19 0.17
CA ARG A 32 8.85 11.73 1.42
C ARG A 32 8.30 10.28 1.41
N LYS A 33 8.45 9.50 0.33
CA LYS A 33 8.14 8.05 0.34
C LYS A 33 9.41 7.23 0.56
N ARG A 34 9.32 6.22 1.43
CA ARG A 34 10.42 5.30 1.78
C ARG A 34 10.26 3.92 1.12
N ALA A 35 9.13 3.65 0.47
CA ALA A 35 8.82 2.35 -0.13
C ALA A 35 8.81 2.41 -1.66
N GLU A 36 9.26 1.34 -2.31
CA GLU A 36 9.06 1.07 -3.74
C GLU A 36 7.56 0.98 -4.09
N SER A 37 7.14 1.45 -5.25
CA SER A 37 5.74 1.38 -5.70
C SER A 37 5.21 -0.05 -5.75
N ALA A 38 6.02 -1.03 -6.14
CA ALA A 38 5.61 -2.43 -6.16
C ALA A 38 5.32 -2.99 -4.75
N LEU A 39 6.00 -2.49 -3.71
CA LEU A 39 5.69 -2.84 -2.32
C LEU A 39 4.32 -2.30 -1.90
N ILE A 40 3.94 -1.10 -2.38
CA ILE A 40 2.63 -0.50 -2.14
C ILE A 40 1.51 -1.38 -2.72
N THR A 41 1.66 -1.85 -3.96
CA THR A 41 0.68 -2.74 -4.60
C THR A 41 0.47 -4.03 -3.82
N VAL A 42 1.55 -4.68 -3.36
CA VAL A 42 1.46 -5.90 -2.52
C VAL A 42 0.71 -5.64 -1.22
N VAL A 43 0.92 -4.46 -0.60
CA VAL A 43 0.21 -4.05 0.61
C VAL A 43 -1.29 -3.85 0.34
N ALA A 44 -1.64 -3.23 -0.80
CA ALA A 44 -3.02 -3.02 -1.22
C ALA A 44 -3.74 -4.36 -1.49
N ASP A 45 -3.10 -5.31 -2.18
CA ASP A 45 -3.66 -6.64 -2.42
C ASP A 45 -3.88 -7.41 -1.11
N CYS A 46 -2.92 -7.32 -0.18
CA CYS A 46 -3.07 -7.92 1.14
C CYS A 46 -4.23 -7.31 1.93
N TYR A 47 -4.44 -6.00 1.82
CA TYR A 47 -5.57 -5.32 2.44
C TYR A 47 -6.90 -5.81 1.87
N LEU A 48 -7.02 -5.89 0.54
CA LEU A 48 -8.18 -6.44 -0.16
C LEU A 48 -8.46 -7.90 0.22
N ALA A 49 -7.42 -8.71 0.38
CA ALA A 49 -7.53 -10.11 0.77
C ALA A 49 -7.86 -10.30 2.27
N GLY A 50 -8.05 -9.21 3.05
CA GLY A 50 -8.37 -9.30 4.47
C GLY A 50 -7.20 -9.79 5.34
N VAL A 51 -5.96 -9.62 4.87
CA VAL A 51 -4.78 -9.95 5.66
C VAL A 51 -4.72 -9.00 6.86
N SER A 52 -4.78 -9.57 8.06
CA SER A 52 -4.70 -8.76 9.28
C SER A 52 -3.36 -8.03 9.38
N THR A 53 -3.36 -6.84 9.97
CA THR A 53 -2.15 -6.01 10.15
C THR A 53 -0.99 -6.76 10.83
N ARG A 54 -1.30 -7.71 11.73
CA ARG A 54 -0.31 -8.61 12.35
C ARG A 54 0.30 -9.61 11.36
N ARG A 55 -0.50 -10.22 10.48
CA ARG A 55 -0.01 -11.10 9.42
C ARG A 55 0.84 -10.31 8.42
N MET A 56 0.44 -9.08 8.13
CA MET A 56 1.21 -8.18 7.27
C MET A 56 2.59 -7.86 7.84
N ASP A 57 2.70 -7.52 9.13
CA ASP A 57 4.01 -7.27 9.77
C ASP A 57 4.94 -8.48 9.66
N LYS A 58 4.39 -9.71 9.80
CA LYS A 58 5.16 -10.94 9.62
C LYS A 58 5.67 -11.11 8.18
N LEU A 59 4.84 -10.83 7.17
CA LEU A 59 5.22 -10.90 5.75
C LEU A 59 6.32 -9.88 5.43
N VAL A 60 6.17 -8.65 5.89
CA VAL A 60 7.13 -7.56 5.67
C VAL A 60 8.50 -7.89 6.27
N ARG A 61 8.52 -8.48 7.47
CA ARG A 61 9.76 -8.98 8.09
C ARG A 61 10.41 -10.11 7.29
N GLN A 62 9.61 -11.02 6.71
CA GLN A 62 10.13 -12.09 5.85
C GLN A 62 10.76 -11.55 4.57
N LEU A 63 10.30 -10.40 4.07
CA LEU A 63 10.89 -9.71 2.93
C LEU A 63 12.16 -8.91 3.31
N GLY A 64 12.62 -8.93 4.56
CA GLY A 64 13.81 -8.20 4.99
C GLY A 64 13.58 -6.71 5.22
N ILE A 65 12.34 -6.30 5.49
CA ILE A 65 11.98 -4.95 5.92
C ILE A 65 11.74 -4.97 7.43
N ASP A 66 12.35 -4.04 8.17
CA ASP A 66 12.34 -4.04 9.64
C ASP A 66 10.93 -4.07 10.25
N SER A 67 10.04 -3.23 9.74
CA SER A 67 8.61 -3.19 10.10
C SER A 67 7.84 -2.23 9.18
N LEU A 68 6.52 -2.46 9.06
CA LEU A 68 5.59 -1.49 8.47
C LEU A 68 4.64 -1.00 9.56
N SER A 69 4.72 0.28 9.91
CA SER A 69 3.78 0.85 10.88
C SER A 69 2.35 0.85 10.33
N LYS A 70 1.36 0.77 11.22
CA LYS A 70 -0.07 0.88 10.84
C LYS A 70 -0.36 2.11 9.98
N SER A 71 0.29 3.25 10.27
CA SER A 71 0.12 4.47 9.49
C SER A 71 0.74 4.39 8.10
N GLN A 72 1.83 3.64 7.91
CA GLN A 72 2.39 3.37 6.59
C GLN A 72 1.46 2.46 5.78
N VAL A 73 0.93 1.39 6.38
CA VAL A 73 -0.05 0.50 5.73
C VAL A 73 -1.27 1.30 5.27
N SER A 74 -1.82 2.13 6.17
CA SER A 74 -2.99 2.96 5.85
C SER A 74 -2.70 3.96 4.74
N ARG A 75 -1.56 4.65 4.74
CA ARG A 75 -1.18 5.55 3.63
C ARG A 75 -1.00 4.81 2.31
N MET A 76 -0.48 3.58 2.33
CA MET A 76 -0.31 2.75 1.13
C MET A 76 -1.65 2.28 0.56
N ALA A 77 -2.64 2.04 1.43
CA ALA A 77 -3.99 1.65 1.03
C ALA A 77 -4.91 2.86 0.72
N GLN A 78 -4.49 4.10 0.99
CA GLN A 78 -5.35 5.28 0.87
C GLN A 78 -5.89 5.50 -0.57
N GLU A 79 -5.09 5.18 -1.59
CA GLU A 79 -5.54 5.24 -3.00
C GLU A 79 -6.72 4.28 -3.29
N LEU A 80 -6.86 3.22 -2.50
CA LEU A 80 -7.96 2.25 -2.62
C LEU A 80 -9.25 2.78 -2.01
N ASP A 81 -9.19 3.68 -1.03
CA ASP A 81 -10.37 4.21 -0.35
C ASP A 81 -11.31 4.92 -1.33
N GLU A 82 -10.75 5.68 -2.29
CA GLU A 82 -11.52 6.34 -3.35
C GLU A 82 -12.24 5.34 -4.25
N HIS A 83 -11.58 4.23 -4.60
CA HIS A 83 -12.17 3.16 -5.41
C HIS A 83 -13.28 2.42 -4.66
N ILE A 84 -13.08 2.16 -3.36
CA ILE A 84 -14.09 1.56 -2.49
C ILE A 84 -15.31 2.48 -2.40
N GLU A 85 -15.12 3.77 -2.21
CA GLU A 85 -16.21 4.73 -2.09
C GLU A 85 -17.01 4.84 -3.40
N ALA A 86 -16.32 4.93 -4.54
CA ALA A 86 -16.94 4.89 -5.86
C ALA A 86 -17.75 3.59 -6.06
N PHE A 87 -17.21 2.44 -5.64
CA PHE A 87 -17.91 1.16 -5.72
C PHE A 87 -19.17 1.13 -4.84
N ARG A 88 -19.12 1.69 -3.62
CA ARG A 88 -20.26 1.74 -2.67
C ARG A 88 -21.39 2.64 -3.14
N HIS A 89 -21.06 3.75 -3.81
CA HIS A 89 -22.03 4.74 -4.28
C HIS A 89 -22.41 4.59 -5.74
N ARG A 90 -21.98 3.52 -6.41
CA ARG A 90 -22.30 3.31 -7.83
C ARG A 90 -23.82 3.19 -8.04
N PRO A 91 -24.37 3.70 -9.16
CA PRO A 91 -25.76 3.47 -9.51
C PRO A 91 -26.06 1.97 -9.64
N LEU A 92 -27.17 1.53 -9.04
CA LEU A 92 -27.64 0.15 -9.13
C LEU A 92 -28.87 0.00 -10.04
N GLY A 93 -29.27 1.06 -10.75
CA GLY A 93 -30.52 1.10 -11.54
C GLY A 93 -30.58 0.11 -12.70
N GLU A 94 -29.45 -0.45 -13.11
CA GLU A 94 -29.35 -1.50 -14.15
C GLU A 94 -29.25 -2.92 -13.56
N ALA A 95 -29.23 -3.06 -12.23
CA ALA A 95 -29.36 -4.37 -11.61
C ALA A 95 -30.75 -4.90 -11.95
N GLY A 96 -30.82 -6.05 -12.62
CA GLY A 96 -32.05 -6.61 -13.20
C GLY A 96 -33.21 -6.80 -12.21
N PRO A 97 -34.28 -7.49 -12.60
CA PRO A 97 -35.58 -7.45 -11.91
C PRO A 97 -35.59 -8.00 -10.47
N PHE A 98 -34.49 -8.59 -9.99
CA PHE A 98 -34.40 -9.22 -8.68
C PHE A 98 -33.19 -8.69 -7.90
N VAL A 99 -33.44 -8.32 -6.64
CA VAL A 99 -32.41 -7.90 -5.67
C VAL A 99 -32.28 -8.98 -4.61
N PHE A 100 -31.04 -9.39 -4.34
CA PHE A 100 -30.72 -10.33 -3.26
C PHE A 100 -30.08 -9.58 -2.10
N LEU A 101 -30.51 -9.91 -0.88
CA LEU A 101 -29.89 -9.43 0.35
C LEU A 101 -29.18 -10.62 1.02
N ALA A 102 -27.88 -10.48 1.22
CA ALA A 102 -27.09 -11.38 2.06
C ALA A 102 -26.72 -10.65 3.34
N ALA A 103 -26.87 -11.32 4.48
CA ALA A 103 -26.41 -10.84 5.77
C ALA A 103 -25.38 -11.84 6.32
N ASP A 104 -24.24 -11.32 6.75
CA ASP A 104 -23.19 -12.07 7.43
C ASP A 104 -22.94 -11.42 8.80
N ALA A 105 -22.63 -12.22 9.82
CA ALA A 105 -22.46 -11.78 11.19
C ALA A 105 -21.13 -12.28 11.76
N LEU A 106 -20.31 -11.34 12.21
CA LEU A 106 -19.12 -11.65 13.00
C LEU A 106 -19.53 -11.89 14.45
N THR A 107 -19.48 -13.14 14.88
CA THR A 107 -19.62 -13.50 16.30
C THR A 107 -18.29 -13.22 17.01
N MET A 108 -18.33 -12.45 18.11
CA MET A 108 -17.18 -12.17 18.98
C MET A 108 -16.74 -13.41 19.77
#